data_AF-A0A3D1DQS3-F1
#
_entry.id   AF-A0A3D1DQS3-F1
#
_cell.length_a   1.000
_cell.length_b   1.000
_cell.length_c   1.000
_cell.angle_alpha   90.00
_cell.angle_beta   90.00
_cell.angle_gamma   90.00
#
_symmetry.space_group_name_H-M   'P 1'
#
loop_
_entity.id
_entity.type
_entity.pdbx_description
1 polymer ?
#
loop_
_entity_poly.entity_id
_entity_poly.type
_entity_poly.pdbx_seq_one_letter_code
_entity_poly.pdbx_strand_id
1 'polypeptide(L)'
;MSWTRVLVLWLVVGLTVGRLGPAVWAEEITDDLATVARTGPGGRGSVAARKATDRLARNGLELLPRLLEAMDTDNIVAANWYRTVYEQITRRELARDPVPDFPVSLLKTYVTNPKRHGRVRRLVLDLVERL
;
A
#
# COMPACT_ATOMS: atom_id res chain seq x y z
N MET A 1 33.89 -20.21 55.60
CA MET A 1 32.47 -20.07 56.02
C MET A 1 32.08 -18.60 55.94
N SER A 2 30.83 -18.35 55.51
CA SER A 2 30.13 -17.06 55.25
C SER A 2 30.78 -16.09 54.25
N TRP A 3 30.38 -16.07 52.97
CA TRP A 3 29.15 -15.50 52.38
C TRP A 3 29.14 -13.96 52.35
N THR A 4 29.76 -13.38 51.31
CA THR A 4 29.60 -11.96 50.94
C THR A 4 28.34 -11.78 50.09
N ARG A 5 27.36 -11.06 50.61
CA ARG A 5 26.19 -10.57 49.87
C ARG A 5 26.59 -9.30 49.12
N VAL A 6 26.52 -9.31 47.79
CA VAL A 6 26.55 -8.10 46.97
C VAL A 6 25.20 -8.00 46.28
N LEU A 7 24.36 -7.09 46.75
CA LEU A 7 23.11 -6.68 46.09
C LEU A 7 23.49 -5.63 45.04
N VAL A 8 23.52 -6.01 43.76
CA VAL A 8 23.59 -5.05 42.65
C VAL A 8 22.15 -4.75 42.22
N LEU A 9 21.69 -3.57 42.62
CA LEU A 9 20.40 -3.01 42.21
C LEU A 9 20.57 -2.43 40.79
N TRP A 10 20.14 -3.16 39.77
CA TRP A 10 20.07 -2.63 38.40
C TRP A 10 18.84 -1.74 38.25
N LEU A 11 19.06 -0.43 38.26
CA LEU A 11 18.05 0.57 37.94
C LEU A 11 17.92 0.65 36.41
N VAL A 12 16.94 -0.07 35.85
CA VAL A 12 16.59 0.02 34.42
C VAL A 12 15.78 1.30 34.22
N VAL A 13 16.43 2.36 33.72
CA VAL A 13 15.74 3.51 33.14
C VAL A 13 15.21 3.08 31.78
N GLY A 14 13.92 2.73 31.73
CA GLY A 14 13.20 2.45 30.49
C GLY A 14 13.01 3.72 29.68
N LEU A 15 13.90 3.97 28.72
CA LEU A 15 13.63 4.87 27.60
C LEU A 15 12.72 4.13 26.61
N THR A 16 11.40 4.23 26.85
CA THR A 16 10.39 3.81 25.88
C THR A 16 10.38 4.81 24.72
N VAL A 17 11.24 4.60 23.74
CA VAL A 17 11.06 5.18 22.40
C VAL A 17 9.77 4.56 21.86
N GLY A 18 8.71 5.35 21.79
CA GLY A 18 7.40 4.92 21.33
C GLY A 18 7.50 4.30 19.94
N ARG A 19 7.26 2.99 19.85
CA ARG A 19 6.86 2.34 18.60
C ARG A 19 5.51 2.92 18.18
N LEU A 20 5.52 4.01 17.43
CA LEU A 20 4.40 4.32 16.53
C LEU A 20 4.34 3.15 15.53
N GLY A 21 3.48 2.18 15.84
CA GLY A 21 3.51 0.85 15.25
C GLY A 21 2.85 0.77 13.86
N PRO A 22 3.00 -0.38 13.17
CA PRO A 22 2.42 -0.66 11.85
C PRO A 22 0.89 -0.49 11.77
N ALA A 23 0.19 -0.48 12.92
CA ALA A 23 -1.24 -0.24 12.99
C ALA A 23 -1.65 1.16 12.52
N VAL A 24 -0.88 2.20 12.86
CA VAL A 24 -1.20 3.59 12.45
C VAL A 24 -1.06 3.74 10.94
N TRP A 25 0.00 3.18 10.36
CA TRP A 25 0.21 3.18 8.91
C TRP A 25 -0.87 2.40 8.15
N ALA A 26 -1.30 1.25 8.69
CA ALA A 26 -2.37 0.47 8.08
C ALA A 26 -3.69 1.25 8.03
N GLU A 27 -3.99 2.01 9.09
CA GLU A 27 -5.18 2.86 9.21
C GLU A 27 -5.14 4.03 8.22
N GLU A 28 -4.01 4.75 8.13
CA GLU A 28 -3.84 5.86 7.18
C GLU A 28 -4.06 5.40 5.71
N ILE A 29 -3.53 4.22 5.35
CA ILE A 29 -3.78 3.64 4.02
C ILE A 29 -5.27 3.31 3.85
N THR A 30 -5.94 2.78 4.87
CA THR A 30 -7.39 2.51 4.83
C THR A 30 -8.17 3.79 4.56
N ASP A 31 -7.86 4.86 5.27
CA ASP A 31 -8.53 6.15 5.15
C ASP A 31 -8.30 6.81 3.79
N ASP A 32 -7.10 6.69 3.25
CA ASP A 32 -6.76 7.20 1.94
C ASP A 32 -7.50 6.45 0.82
N LEU A 33 -7.54 5.13 0.89
CA LEU A 33 -8.34 4.32 -0.03
C LEU A 33 -9.83 4.68 0.09
N ALA A 34 -10.38 4.77 1.31
CA ALA A 34 -11.77 5.15 1.52
C ALA A 34 -12.07 6.57 0.98
N THR A 35 -11.12 7.49 1.07
CA THR A 35 -11.25 8.85 0.53
C THR A 35 -11.36 8.84 -0.99
N VAL A 36 -10.54 8.04 -1.68
CA VAL A 36 -10.63 7.89 -3.13
C VAL A 36 -11.92 7.18 -3.55
N ALA A 37 -12.37 6.17 -2.79
CA ALA A 37 -13.61 5.44 -3.05
C ALA A 37 -14.85 6.33 -3.07
N ARG A 38 -14.86 7.43 -2.30
CA ARG A 38 -15.95 8.42 -2.23
C ARG A 38 -16.00 9.40 -3.40
N THR A 39 -15.06 9.34 -4.34
CA THR A 39 -15.08 10.19 -5.53
C THR A 39 -16.27 9.87 -6.44
N GLY A 40 -16.72 10.86 -7.21
CA GLY A 40 -17.85 10.65 -8.10
C GLY A 40 -17.94 11.65 -9.25
N PRO A 41 -19.05 11.61 -10.02
CA PRO A 41 -19.26 12.44 -11.19
C PRO A 41 -19.15 13.95 -10.88
N GLY A 42 -18.80 14.74 -11.90
CA GLY A 42 -18.69 16.19 -11.77
C GLY A 42 -17.55 16.67 -10.86
N GLY A 43 -16.52 15.84 -10.65
CA GLY A 43 -15.36 16.20 -9.82
C GLY A 43 -15.61 16.11 -8.32
N ARG A 44 -16.71 15.48 -7.88
CA ARG A 44 -17.01 15.28 -6.45
C ARG A 44 -15.86 14.56 -5.75
N GLY A 45 -15.36 15.16 -4.68
CA GLY A 45 -14.27 14.60 -3.86
C GLY A 45 -12.88 14.67 -4.50
N SER A 46 -12.73 15.28 -5.68
CA SER A 46 -11.46 15.30 -6.44
C SER A 46 -10.28 15.90 -5.66
N VAL A 47 -10.47 17.00 -4.93
CA VAL A 47 -9.40 17.65 -4.15
C VAL A 47 -8.89 16.75 -3.04
N ALA A 48 -9.80 16.09 -2.30
CA ALA A 48 -9.44 15.16 -1.24
C ALA A 48 -8.78 13.90 -1.81
N ALA A 49 -9.34 13.36 -2.89
CA ALA A 49 -8.81 12.22 -3.59
C ALA A 49 -7.41 12.49 -4.14
N ARG A 50 -7.15 13.68 -4.67
CA ARG A 50 -5.81 14.06 -5.13
C ARG A 50 -4.78 13.92 -4.01
N LYS A 51 -5.05 14.52 -2.85
CA LYS A 51 -4.17 14.44 -1.68
C LYS A 51 -3.98 12.99 -1.20
N ALA A 52 -5.05 12.20 -1.18
CA ALA A 52 -5.00 10.79 -0.82
C ALA A 52 -4.17 9.99 -1.82
N THR A 53 -4.35 10.19 -3.14
CA THR A 53 -3.53 9.52 -4.15
C THR A 53 -2.05 9.92 -4.08
N ASP A 54 -1.73 11.18 -3.76
CA ASP A 54 -0.34 11.62 -3.56
C ASP A 54 0.30 10.98 -2.31
N ARG A 55 -0.48 10.64 -1.29
CA ARG A 55 -0.02 9.83 -0.14
C ARG A 55 0.14 8.36 -0.52
N LEU A 56 -0.89 7.76 -1.12
CA LEU A 56 -0.86 6.36 -1.53
C LEU A 56 0.32 6.06 -2.47
N ALA A 57 0.59 6.93 -3.44
CA ALA A 57 1.66 6.74 -4.41
C ALA A 57 3.07 6.78 -3.80
N ARG A 58 3.24 7.28 -2.58
CA ARG A 58 4.54 7.24 -1.87
C ARG A 58 4.88 5.86 -1.30
N ASN A 59 3.90 4.98 -1.17
CA ASN A 59 4.13 3.59 -0.76
C ASN A 59 4.77 2.79 -1.90
N GLY A 60 5.37 1.64 -1.57
CA GLY A 60 6.00 0.72 -2.50
C GLY A 60 5.08 -0.41 -2.97
N LEU A 61 5.71 -1.51 -3.39
CA LEU A 61 5.03 -2.69 -3.93
C LEU A 61 4.12 -3.39 -2.89
N GLU A 62 4.36 -3.17 -1.60
CA GLU A 62 3.55 -3.67 -0.50
C GLU A 62 2.10 -3.16 -0.51
N LEU A 63 1.84 -2.03 -1.19
CA LEU A 63 0.48 -1.48 -1.35
C LEU A 63 -0.32 -2.21 -2.44
N LEU A 64 0.34 -2.88 -3.40
CA LEU A 64 -0.33 -3.46 -4.57
C LEU A 64 -1.51 -4.40 -4.23
N PRO A 65 -1.43 -5.31 -3.24
CA PRO A 65 -2.55 -6.19 -2.92
C PRO A 65 -3.81 -5.41 -2.53
N ARG A 66 -3.68 -4.42 -1.64
CA ARG A 66 -4.80 -3.60 -1.15
C ARG A 66 -5.31 -2.65 -2.23
N LEU A 67 -4.41 -2.09 -3.03
CA LEU A 67 -4.76 -1.17 -4.12
C LEU A 67 -5.52 -1.87 -5.23
N LEU A 68 -5.10 -3.08 -5.62
CA LEU A 68 -5.79 -3.87 -6.65
C LEU A 68 -7.21 -4.25 -6.19
N GLU A 69 -7.39 -4.62 -4.92
CA GLU A 69 -8.72 -4.87 -4.36
C GLU A 69 -9.60 -3.60 -4.41
N ALA A 70 -9.07 -2.44 -3.99
CA ALA A 70 -9.82 -1.19 -4.02
C ALA A 70 -10.15 -0.72 -5.45
N MET A 71 -9.28 -1.02 -6.42
CA MET A 71 -9.45 -0.68 -7.83
C MET A 71 -10.50 -1.54 -8.55
N ASP A 72 -10.81 -2.71 -7.98
CA ASP A 72 -11.82 -3.65 -8.44
C ASP A 72 -13.24 -3.21 -8.02
N THR A 73 -13.63 -2.02 -8.47
CA THR A 73 -14.90 -1.37 -8.13
C THR A 73 -15.69 -0.95 -9.37
N ASP A 74 -17.01 -0.88 -9.25
CA ASP A 74 -17.91 -0.28 -10.25
C ASP A 74 -17.79 1.25 -10.32
N ASN A 75 -17.21 1.89 -9.31
CA ASN A 75 -16.95 3.33 -9.34
C ASN A 75 -15.78 3.64 -10.29
N ILE A 76 -16.10 3.91 -11.55
CA ILE A 76 -15.11 4.21 -12.61
C ILE A 76 -14.23 5.41 -12.24
N VAL A 77 -14.77 6.42 -11.56
CA VAL A 77 -14.01 7.60 -11.13
C VAL A 77 -12.94 7.20 -10.11
N ALA A 78 -13.32 6.49 -9.06
CA ALA A 78 -12.39 6.00 -8.04
C ALA A 78 -11.33 5.10 -8.67
N ALA A 79 -11.74 4.21 -9.57
CA ALA A 79 -10.82 3.29 -10.19
C ALA A 79 -9.79 3.95 -11.12
N ASN A 80 -10.12 5.07 -11.76
CA ASN A 80 -9.16 5.87 -12.51
C ASN A 80 -8.14 6.57 -11.59
N TRP A 81 -8.57 7.02 -10.40
CA TRP A 81 -7.64 7.53 -9.37
C TRP A 81 -6.70 6.42 -8.89
N TYR A 82 -7.21 5.23 -8.58
CA TYR A 82 -6.35 4.11 -8.18
C TYR A 82 -5.38 3.67 -9.27
N ARG A 83 -5.81 3.69 -10.54
CA ARG A 83 -4.93 3.43 -11.67
C ARG A 83 -3.73 4.38 -11.68
N THR A 84 -3.96 5.65 -11.39
CA THR A 84 -2.89 6.66 -11.31
C THR A 84 -1.86 6.29 -10.23
N VAL A 85 -2.31 5.86 -9.05
CA VAL A 85 -1.43 5.38 -7.96
C VAL A 85 -0.64 4.16 -8.42
N TYR A 86 -1.31 3.17 -9.01
CA TYR A 86 -0.70 1.93 -9.49
C TYR A 86 0.41 2.21 -10.51
N GLU A 87 0.14 3.05 -11.52
CA GLU A 87 1.11 3.38 -12.56
C GLU A 87 2.28 4.23 -12.06
N GLN A 88 2.09 5.01 -10.99
CA GLN A 88 3.19 5.74 -10.36
C GLN A 88 4.11 4.79 -9.60
N ILE A 89 3.54 3.90 -8.78
CA ILE A 89 4.31 2.91 -8.02
C ILE A 89 5.06 2.00 -8.98
N THR A 90 4.36 1.30 -9.86
CA THR A 90 4.95 0.28 -10.72
C THR A 90 6.04 0.83 -11.65
N ARG A 91 5.82 2.00 -12.26
CA ARG A 91 6.84 2.68 -13.07
C ARG A 91 8.06 3.09 -12.27
N ARG A 92 7.87 3.66 -11.07
CA ARG A 92 8.99 4.05 -10.20
C ARG A 92 9.81 2.84 -9.77
N GLU A 93 9.15 1.77 -9.35
CA GLU A 93 9.81 0.55 -8.88
C GLU A 93 10.53 -0.17 -10.04
N LEU A 94 9.93 -0.25 -11.23
CA LEU A 94 10.59 -0.79 -12.43
C LEU A 94 11.84 -0.01 -12.86
N ALA A 95 11.88 1.30 -12.56
CA ALA A 95 13.01 2.16 -12.93
C ALA A 95 14.15 2.14 -11.89
N ARG A 96 14.01 1.42 -10.77
CA ARG A 96 15.07 1.25 -9.79
C ARG A 96 16.14 0.30 -10.30
N ASP A 97 17.36 0.50 -9.81
CA ASP A 97 18.50 -0.38 -10.06
C ASP A 97 19.17 -0.75 -8.72
N PRO A 98 19.15 -2.04 -8.29
CA PRO A 98 18.46 -3.14 -8.96
C PRO A 98 16.93 -2.99 -8.91
N VAL A 99 16.24 -3.58 -9.88
CA VAL A 99 14.78 -3.68 -9.87
C VAL A 99 14.37 -4.53 -8.66
N PRO A 100 13.46 -4.05 -7.78
CA PRO A 100 13.01 -4.79 -6.62
C PRO A 100 12.13 -5.98 -7.03
N ASP A 101 12.04 -6.98 -6.15
CA ASP A 101 11.21 -8.16 -6.40
C ASP A 101 9.71 -7.80 -6.42
N PHE A 102 9.09 -7.93 -7.58
CA PHE A 102 7.64 -7.78 -7.72
C PHE A 102 6.89 -9.00 -7.18
N PRO A 103 5.68 -8.84 -6.64
CA PRO A 103 4.87 -9.96 -6.15
C PRO A 103 4.23 -10.74 -7.30
N VAL A 104 5.04 -11.33 -8.19
CA VAL A 104 4.63 -11.94 -9.47
C VAL A 104 3.55 -13.00 -9.30
N SER A 105 3.64 -13.85 -8.26
CA SER A 105 2.61 -14.86 -7.97
C SER A 105 1.24 -14.24 -7.75
N LEU A 106 1.17 -13.16 -6.97
CA LEU A 106 -0.08 -12.42 -6.73
C LEU A 106 -0.61 -11.78 -8.02
N LEU A 107 0.27 -11.17 -8.82
CA LEU A 107 -0.13 -10.53 -10.08
C LEU A 107 -0.70 -11.57 -11.06
N LYS A 108 -0.05 -12.73 -11.19
CA LYS A 108 -0.55 -13.85 -12.02
C LYS A 108 -1.89 -14.37 -11.53
N THR A 109 -2.07 -14.59 -10.23
CA THR A 109 -3.36 -15.00 -9.64
C THR A 109 -4.45 -13.97 -9.88
N TYR A 110 -4.13 -12.67 -9.79
CA TYR A 110 -5.09 -11.61 -10.08
C TYR A 110 -5.55 -11.64 -11.54
N VAL A 111 -4.61 -11.75 -12.47
CA VAL A 111 -4.90 -11.76 -13.92
C VAL A 111 -5.70 -12.99 -14.32
N THR A 112 -5.48 -14.16 -13.72
CA THR A 112 -6.20 -15.39 -14.09
C THR A 112 -7.59 -15.50 -13.50
N ASN A 113 -7.96 -14.66 -12.52
CA ASN A 113 -9.28 -14.69 -11.91
C ASN A 113 -10.34 -13.97 -12.79
N PRO A 114 -11.29 -14.68 -13.43
CA PRO A 114 -12.27 -14.09 -14.32
C PRO A 114 -13.33 -13.23 -13.61
N LYS A 115 -13.42 -13.31 -12.27
CA LYS A 115 -14.37 -12.52 -11.48
C LYS A 115 -13.91 -11.08 -11.24
N ARG A 116 -12.63 -10.78 -11.47
CA ARG A 116 -12.07 -9.42 -11.37
C ARG A 116 -12.47 -8.60 -12.59
N HIS A 117 -12.61 -7.29 -12.45
CA HIS A 117 -12.92 -6.41 -13.57
C HIS A 117 -11.86 -6.51 -14.66
N GLY A 118 -12.31 -6.75 -15.90
CA GLY A 118 -11.43 -6.95 -17.07
C GLY A 118 -10.45 -5.80 -17.30
N ARG A 119 -10.87 -4.56 -17.05
CA ARG A 119 -10.00 -3.37 -17.16
C ARG A 119 -8.81 -3.39 -16.21
N VAL A 120 -8.99 -3.91 -15.00
CA VAL A 120 -7.92 -4.03 -14.00
C VAL A 120 -7.02 -5.23 -14.33
N ARG A 121 -7.63 -6.35 -14.73
CA ARG A 121 -6.88 -7.53 -15.18
C ARG A 121 -5.94 -7.20 -16.34
N ARG A 122 -6.39 -6.43 -17.34
CA ARG A 122 -5.54 -6.01 -18.47
C ARG A 122 -4.37 -5.15 -18.00
N LEU A 123 -4.62 -4.18 -17.12
CA LEU A 123 -3.56 -3.34 -16.55
C LEU A 123 -2.49 -4.17 -15.82
N VAL A 124 -2.91 -5.17 -15.03
CA VAL A 124 -1.97 -6.05 -14.32
C VAL A 124 -1.22 -6.97 -15.26
N LEU A 125 -1.88 -7.49 -16.30
CA LEU A 125 -1.23 -8.29 -17.34
C LEU A 125 -0.11 -7.50 -18.03
N ASP A 126 -0.36 -6.23 -18.37
CA ASP A 126 0.65 -5.37 -19.00
C ASP A 126 1.90 -5.17 -18.12
N LEU A 127 1.75 -5.18 -16.78
CA LEU A 127 2.89 -5.18 -15.87
C LEU A 127 3.61 -6.54 -15.89
N VAL A 128 2.87 -7.64 -15.81
CA VAL A 128 3.44 -9.00 -15.83
C VAL A 128 4.23 -9.27 -17.11
N GLU A 129 3.80 -8.73 -18.26
CA GLU A 129 4.51 -8.85 -19.54
C GLU A 129 5.85 -8.09 -19.58
N ARG A 130 6.09 -7.16 -18.65
CA ARG A 130 7.33 -6.35 -18.58
C ARG A 130 8.33 -6.84 -17.53
N LEU A 131 7.88 -7.71 -16.62
CA LEU A 131 8.68 -8.32 -15.55
C LEU A 131 9.31 -9.61 -16.06
#